data_AF-A0A397T7U4-F1
#
_entry.id   AF-A0A397T7U4-F1
#
_cell.length_a   1.000
_cell.length_b   1.000
_cell.length_c   1.000
_cell.angle_alpha   90.00
_cell.angle_beta   90.00
_cell.angle_gamma   90.00
#
_symmetry.space_group_name_H-M   'P 1'
#
loop_
_entity.id
_entity.type
_entity.pdbx_description
1 polymer ?
#
loop_
_entity_poly.entity_id
_entity_poly.type
_entity_poly.pdbx_seq_one_letter_code
_entity_poly.pdbx_strand_id
1 'polypeptide(L)'
;MTDKSFLEDLPDECRASKFQATELLKQPEINQGIFYLIALIQNDVDKWKQKSKSALNEKLFYGKKPRKGRPKGTKRIKSAIEPSKSNKNQRHCKICRQAGHYSSTCAQNEK
;
A
#
# COMPACT_ATOMS: atom_id res chain seq x y z
N MET A 1 -16.83 -60.32 -8.61
CA MET A 1 -17.98 -60.53 -7.69
C MET A 1 -17.62 -59.85 -6.40
N THR A 2 -18.11 -58.63 -6.19
CA THR A 2 -17.96 -57.92 -4.91
C THR A 2 -19.03 -58.46 -3.99
N ASP A 3 -18.59 -59.22 -2.97
CA ASP A 3 -19.47 -59.82 -1.98
C ASP A 3 -20.27 -58.73 -1.26
N LYS A 4 -21.56 -58.68 -1.58
CA LYS A 4 -22.55 -57.78 -0.97
C LYS A 4 -22.90 -58.18 0.47
N SER A 5 -22.35 -59.28 0.97
CA SER A 5 -22.64 -59.82 2.31
C SER A 5 -21.98 -59.03 3.44
N PHE A 6 -20.94 -58.23 3.19
CA PHE A 6 -20.26 -57.48 4.25
C PHE A 6 -21.00 -56.19 4.67
N LEU A 7 -22.07 -55.80 3.97
CA LEU A 7 -22.77 -54.54 4.23
C LEU A 7 -24.05 -54.69 5.07
N GLU A 8 -24.53 -55.92 5.31
CA GLU A 8 -25.78 -56.18 6.04
C GLU A 8 -25.59 -56.41 7.56
N ASP A 9 -24.36 -56.60 8.04
CA ASP A 9 -24.08 -56.88 9.46
C ASP A 9 -23.66 -55.65 10.29
N LEU A 10 -23.84 -54.43 9.78
CA LEU A 10 -23.55 -53.21 10.55
C LEU A 10 -24.78 -52.78 11.38
N PRO A 11 -24.62 -52.49 12.69
CA PRO A 11 -25.74 -52.13 13.57
C PRO A 11 -26.45 -50.88 13.04
N ASP A 12 -27.78 -50.84 13.15
CA ASP A 12 -28.64 -49.80 12.57
C ASP A 12 -28.23 -48.37 12.94
N GLU A 13 -27.68 -48.19 14.14
CA GLU A 13 -27.11 -46.93 14.63
C GLU A 13 -25.95 -46.41 13.74
N CYS A 14 -25.16 -47.32 13.18
CA CYS A 14 -24.01 -47.03 12.34
C CYS A 14 -24.41 -46.72 10.88
N ARG A 15 -25.58 -47.22 10.43
CA ARG A 15 -26.21 -46.80 9.15
C ARG A 15 -26.83 -45.42 9.27
N ALA A 16 -27.55 -45.13 10.36
CA ALA A 16 -28.17 -43.83 10.61
C ALA A 16 -27.14 -42.68 10.70
N SER A 17 -26.01 -42.93 11.38
CA SER A 17 -24.92 -41.95 11.53
C SER A 17 -24.25 -41.60 10.18
N LYS A 18 -24.10 -42.57 9.28
CA LYS A 18 -23.57 -42.34 7.93
C LYS A 18 -24.58 -41.63 7.00
N PHE A 19 -25.87 -41.86 7.20
CA PHE A 19 -26.92 -41.15 6.45
C PHE A 19 -26.94 -39.66 6.82
N GLN A 20 -26.91 -39.32 8.11
CA GLN A 20 -26.83 -37.92 8.56
C GLN A 20 -25.54 -37.20 8.08
N ALA A 21 -24.40 -37.89 8.10
CA ALA A 21 -23.13 -37.33 7.64
C ALA A 21 -23.09 -37.06 6.12
N THR A 22 -23.79 -37.87 5.32
CA THR A 22 -23.86 -37.70 3.86
C THR A 22 -24.99 -36.76 3.42
N GLU A 23 -26.00 -36.55 4.25
CA GLU A 23 -27.12 -35.63 4.01
C GLU A 23 -26.73 -34.17 4.34
N LEU A 24 -25.86 -33.96 5.35
CA LEU A 24 -25.25 -32.64 5.64
C LEU A 24 -24.34 -32.14 4.51
N LEU A 25 -23.75 -33.03 3.70
CA LEU A 25 -22.93 -32.68 2.53
C LEU A 25 -23.76 -32.39 1.26
N LYS A 26 -25.08 -32.61 1.28
CA LYS A 26 -26.00 -32.43 0.15
C LYS A 26 -26.93 -31.23 0.32
N GLN A 27 -26.44 -30.13 0.89
CA GLN A 27 -27.17 -28.85 0.90
C GLN A 27 -26.56 -27.92 -0.17
N PRO A 28 -26.82 -28.14 -1.47
CA PRO A 28 -26.31 -27.26 -2.52
C PRO A 28 -26.82 -25.82 -2.39
N GLU A 29 -27.98 -25.63 -1.76
CA GLU A 29 -28.61 -24.31 -1.57
C GLU A 29 -27.90 -23.45 -0.49
N ILE A 30 -27.43 -24.06 0.60
CA ILE A 30 -26.64 -23.37 1.63
C ILE A 30 -25.32 -22.86 1.03
N ASN A 31 -24.71 -23.64 0.15
CA ASN A 31 -23.47 -23.24 -0.52
C ASN A 31 -23.70 -22.08 -1.49
N GLN A 32 -24.81 -22.07 -2.25
CA GLN A 32 -25.13 -20.97 -3.17
C GLN A 32 -25.35 -19.64 -2.45
N GLY A 33 -26.05 -19.64 -1.32
CA GLY A 33 -26.25 -18.45 -0.50
C GLY A 33 -24.94 -17.89 0.05
N ILE A 34 -24.05 -18.78 0.51
CA ILE A 34 -22.70 -18.39 0.98
C ILE A 34 -21.87 -17.78 -0.16
N PHE A 35 -21.87 -18.38 -1.35
CA PHE A 35 -21.14 -17.83 -2.50
C PHE A 35 -21.68 -16.47 -2.93
N TYR A 36 -23.00 -16.26 -2.90
CA TYR A 36 -23.61 -14.97 -3.22
C TYR A 36 -23.21 -13.88 -2.21
N LEU A 37 -23.25 -14.20 -0.91
CA LEU A 37 -22.82 -13.28 0.15
C LEU A 37 -21.33 -12.92 0.02
N ILE A 38 -20.47 -13.90 -0.27
CA ILE A 38 -19.04 -13.66 -0.52
C ILE A 38 -18.84 -12.72 -1.71
N ALA A 39 -19.59 -12.92 -2.81
CA ALA A 39 -19.49 -12.06 -3.99
C ALA A 39 -19.93 -10.61 -3.70
N LEU A 40 -20.99 -10.41 -2.92
CA LEU A 40 -21.43 -9.08 -2.49
C LEU A 40 -20.38 -8.39 -1.62
N ILE A 41 -19.82 -9.09 -0.63
CA ILE A 41 -18.77 -8.56 0.24
C ILE A 41 -17.54 -8.19 -0.58
N GLN A 42 -17.14 -9.04 -1.51
CA GLN A 42 -15.98 -8.80 -2.36
C GLN A 42 -16.17 -7.56 -3.25
N ASN A 43 -17.37 -7.39 -3.83
CA ASN A 43 -17.71 -6.19 -4.60
C ASN A 43 -17.60 -4.90 -3.77
N ASP A 44 -18.04 -4.92 -2.52
CA ASP A 44 -17.93 -3.77 -1.63
C ASP A 44 -16.48 -3.46 -1.27
N VAL A 45 -15.67 -4.48 -1.00
CA VAL A 45 -14.22 -4.32 -0.75
C VAL A 45 -13.52 -3.72 -1.97
N ASP A 46 -13.84 -4.20 -3.18
CA ASP A 46 -13.24 -3.70 -4.41
C ASP A 46 -13.68 -2.26 -4.72
N LYS A 47 -14.95 -1.93 -4.47
CA LYS A 47 -15.48 -0.56 -4.58
C LYS A 47 -14.76 0.40 -3.62
N TRP A 48 -14.53 -0.03 -2.37
CA TRP A 48 -13.78 0.75 -1.39
C TRP A 48 -12.31 0.93 -1.81
N LYS A 49 -11.68 -0.13 -2.34
CA LYS A 49 -10.30 -0.09 -2.87
C LYS A 49 -10.18 0.84 -4.08
N GLN A 50 -11.18 0.89 -4.95
CA GLN A 50 -11.22 1.80 -6.08
C GLN A 50 -11.43 3.26 -5.64
N LYS A 51 -12.32 3.49 -4.67
CA LYS A 51 -12.56 4.82 -4.09
C LYS A 51 -11.33 5.38 -3.37
N SER A 52 -10.61 4.54 -2.63
CA SER A 52 -9.37 4.96 -1.94
C SER A 52 -8.25 5.28 -2.93
N LYS A 53 -8.08 4.45 -3.98
CA LYS A 53 -7.11 4.71 -5.06
C LYS A 53 -7.43 5.99 -5.83
N SER A 54 -8.69 6.22 -6.21
CA SER A 54 -9.09 7.44 -6.93
C SER A 54 -8.94 8.69 -6.06
N ALA A 55 -9.27 8.65 -4.77
CA ALA A 55 -9.06 9.77 -3.85
C ALA A 55 -7.57 10.08 -3.61
N LEU A 56 -6.70 9.05 -3.56
CA LEU A 56 -5.25 9.25 -3.52
C LEU A 56 -4.73 9.85 -4.83
N ASN A 57 -5.23 9.38 -5.96
CA ASN A 57 -4.87 9.89 -7.28
C ASN A 57 -5.27 11.37 -7.42
N GLU A 58 -6.48 11.72 -7.01
CA GLU A 58 -6.95 13.11 -6.97
C GLU A 58 -6.04 13.97 -6.08
N LYS A 59 -5.70 13.53 -4.87
CA LYS A 59 -4.77 14.27 -3.99
C LYS A 59 -3.36 14.40 -4.56
N LEU A 60 -2.88 13.42 -5.33
CA LEU A 60 -1.56 13.47 -5.97
C LEU A 60 -1.53 14.42 -7.18
N PHE A 61 -2.61 14.49 -7.95
CA PHE A 61 -2.71 15.36 -9.13
C PHE A 61 -3.10 16.81 -8.77
N TYR A 62 -4.04 17.02 -7.85
CA TYR A 62 -4.49 18.35 -7.44
C TYR A 62 -3.72 18.94 -6.24
N GLY A 63 -2.90 18.13 -5.56
CA GLY A 63 -2.07 18.57 -4.42
C GLY A 63 -0.82 19.36 -4.80
N LYS A 64 -0.38 19.29 -6.07
CA LYS A 64 0.70 20.14 -6.58
C LYS A 64 0.12 21.46 -7.08
N LYS A 65 -0.38 22.29 -6.16
CA LYS A 65 -0.54 23.71 -6.49
C LYS A 65 0.82 24.21 -6.98
N PRO A 66 0.93 24.85 -8.17
CA PRO A 66 2.17 25.52 -8.52
C PRO A 66 2.44 26.46 -7.35
N ARG A 67 3.62 26.31 -6.72
CA ARG A 67 4.07 27.27 -5.72
C ARG A 67 3.84 28.62 -6.38
N LYS A 68 3.04 29.50 -5.77
CA LYS A 68 2.84 30.88 -6.24
C LYS A 68 4.20 31.56 -6.17
N GLY A 69 5.00 31.29 -7.19
CA GLY A 69 6.27 31.92 -7.44
C GLY A 69 5.97 33.33 -7.87
N ARG A 70 6.97 34.16 -7.68
CA ARG A 70 6.97 35.52 -8.18
C ARG A 70 6.71 35.52 -9.70
N PRO A 71 5.83 36.38 -10.24
CA PRO A 71 5.64 36.50 -11.69
C PRO A 71 6.98 36.70 -12.40
N LYS A 72 7.18 35.96 -13.51
CA LYS A 72 8.38 36.07 -14.34
C LYS A 72 8.59 37.53 -14.75
N GLY A 73 9.83 38.01 -14.68
CA GLY A 73 10.19 39.38 -15.06
C GLY A 73 10.12 40.42 -13.94
N THR A 74 9.59 40.09 -12.76
CA THR A 74 9.55 41.04 -11.63
C THR A 74 10.85 40.95 -10.80
N LYS A 75 11.45 42.09 -10.39
CA LYS A 75 12.69 42.15 -9.55
C LYS A 75 12.41 42.34 -8.07
N ARG A 76 13.03 41.55 -7.18
CA ARG A 76 12.66 41.55 -5.76
C ARG A 76 13.05 42.90 -5.17
N ILE A 77 12.08 43.61 -4.60
CA ILE A 77 12.38 44.80 -3.81
C ILE A 77 12.97 44.27 -2.50
N LYS A 78 14.26 44.49 -2.27
CA LYS A 78 14.90 44.16 -0.99
C LYS A 78 14.54 45.27 0.00
N SER A 79 13.93 44.92 1.13
CA SER A 79 13.79 45.89 2.23
C SER A 79 15.15 46.15 2.88
N ALA A 80 15.36 47.34 3.43
CA ALA A 80 16.62 47.70 4.12
C ALA A 80 16.90 46.84 5.36
N ILE A 81 15.87 46.18 5.90
CA ILE A 81 15.93 45.31 7.08
C ILE A 81 16.12 43.84 6.67
N GLU A 82 16.08 43.51 5.37
CA GLU A 82 16.30 42.13 4.94
C GLU A 82 17.71 41.68 5.31
N PRO A 83 17.86 40.57 6.07
CA PRO A 83 19.17 40.02 6.31
C PRO A 83 19.80 39.62 4.97
N SER A 84 21.07 39.99 4.80
CA SER A 84 21.83 39.59 3.61
C SER A 84 21.79 38.07 3.47
N LYS A 85 21.83 37.56 2.23
CA LYS A 85 21.87 36.11 2.02
C LYS A 85 23.10 35.58 2.75
N SER A 86 22.89 34.94 3.89
CA SER A 86 23.94 34.23 4.61
C SER A 86 24.63 33.27 3.64
N ASN A 87 25.95 33.14 3.75
CA ASN A 87 26.79 32.21 2.98
C ASN A 87 26.49 30.72 3.28
N LYS A 88 25.22 30.35 3.52
CA LYS A 88 24.74 28.98 3.75
C LYS A 88 25.09 28.01 2.62
N ASN A 89 25.45 28.53 1.45
CA ASN A 89 25.88 27.73 0.30
C ASN A 89 27.41 27.58 0.23
N GLN A 90 28.18 28.09 1.20
CA GLN A 90 29.62 27.82 1.24
C GLN A 90 29.83 26.32 1.40
N ARG A 91 30.58 25.77 0.46
CA ARG A 91 30.97 24.37 0.48
C ARG A 91 32.01 24.19 1.59
N HIS A 92 31.79 23.19 2.43
CA HIS A 92 32.73 22.77 3.45
C HIS A 92 33.49 21.55 2.95
N CYS A 93 34.80 21.53 3.17
CA CYS A 93 35.63 20.39 2.83
C CYS A 93 35.20 19.15 3.63
N LYS A 94 35.18 17.96 3.02
CA LYS A 94 34.81 16.72 3.72
C LYS A 94 35.89 16.23 4.70
N ILE A 95 37.13 16.68 4.53
CA ILE A 95 38.30 16.28 5.34
C ILE A 95 38.40 17.21 6.55
N CYS A 96 38.71 18.50 6.34
CA CYS A 96 38.97 19.44 7.42
C CYS A 96 37.76 20.27 7.88
N ARG A 97 36.58 20.10 7.26
CA ARG A 97 35.33 20.83 7.55
C ARG A 97 35.37 22.35 7.34
N GLN A 98 36.49 22.93 6.93
CA GLN A 98 36.60 24.35 6.63
C GLN A 98 35.89 24.72 5.31
N ALA A 99 35.35 25.93 5.26
CA ALA A 99 34.71 26.46 4.07
C ALA A 99 35.73 26.92 3.01
N GLY A 100 35.34 26.92 1.74
CA GLY A 100 36.07 27.63 0.68
C GLY A 100 37.00 26.78 -0.20
N HIS A 101 37.07 25.46 -0.01
CA HIS A 101 37.86 24.57 -0.87
C HIS A 101 37.25 23.18 -1.01
N TYR A 102 37.73 22.41 -2.00
CA TYR A 102 37.31 21.03 -2.25
C TYR A 102 38.17 20.03 -1.46
N SER A 103 37.66 18.82 -1.22
CA SER A 103 38.45 17.75 -0.60
C SER A 103 39.73 17.43 -1.37
N SER A 104 39.70 17.49 -2.71
CA SER A 104 40.85 17.22 -3.56
C SER A 104 41.99 18.24 -3.42
N THR A 105 41.67 19.48 -3.04
CA THR A 105 42.61 20.59 -2.86
C THR A 105 42.83 20.90 -1.38
N CYS A 106 42.45 20.00 -0.48
CA CYS A 106 42.61 20.21 0.95
C CYS A 106 44.08 20.00 1.35
N ALA A 107 44.62 20.87 2.18
CA ALA A 107 45.98 20.73 2.70
C ALA A 107 46.18 19.46 3.55
N GLN A 108 45.08 18.93 4.11
CA GLN A 108 45.06 17.66 4.85
C GLN A 108 44.76 16.45 3.96
N ASN A 109 44.67 16.63 2.65
CA ASN A 109 44.50 15.53 1.70
C ASN A 109 45.89 14.97 1.37
N GLU A 110 46.41 14.13 2.24
CA GLU A 110 47.57 13.30 1.93
C GLU A 110 47.13 12.27 0.89
N LYS A 111 47.75 12.34 -0.30
CA LYS A 111 47.47 11.45 -1.43
C LYS A 111 48.05 10.06 -1.21
#